data_AF-A0A956DV11-F1
#
_entry.id   AF-A0A956DV11-F1
#
_cell.length_a   1.000
_cell.length_b   1.000
_cell.length_c   1.000
_cell.angle_alpha   90.00
_cell.angle_beta   90.00
_cell.angle_gamma   90.00
#
_symmetry.space_group_name_H-M   'P 1'
#
loop_
_entity.id
_entity.type
_entity.pdbx_description
1 polymer ?
#
loop_
_entity_poly.entity_id
_entity_poly.type
_entity_poly.pdbx_seq_one_letter_code
_entity_poly.pdbx_strand_id
1 'polypeptide(L)'
;MHGDPRSAGLWLGTRRDDEAPLLLPREALLRHMMALGSSGSGKTVLSKVVVEECLRHGVPAICVDPQGDICSLLENSKDPQALRDHGVDPAIAQELAERADVVVFTPGADVGVPLCADPVEPGIAELTADEQARSLTRVAATLTSLLGYELGSDDGDGLCAALDHACSERLTRGASLTNLADVAEELSRRGESDFEGLSRFLAPRKLQQAVQRLARLEVGARRRLFHDGFPIDVDMLLGRGPDALPGKTRISVIYVNALTQQEDKELVVAALADRLYRWMLDHPSQDLQALFYIDEVAPFIPPVRKPSCKTGLSMLFKQARKYGLGCLMATQNPGDVDYKAMAQFGTWA
;
A
#
# COMPACT_ATOMS: atom_id res chain seq x y z
N MET A 1 20.55 -34.16 -17.05
CA MET A 1 19.54 -33.10 -16.79
C MET A 1 19.72 -32.64 -15.36
N HIS A 2 20.53 -31.62 -15.13
CA HIS A 2 20.51 -30.94 -13.83
C HIS A 2 19.28 -30.01 -13.87
N GLY A 3 18.34 -30.19 -12.94
CA GLY A 3 17.17 -29.31 -12.83
C GLY A 3 17.60 -27.86 -12.61
N ASP A 4 16.76 -26.91 -13.02
CA ASP A 4 17.02 -25.49 -12.81
C ASP A 4 17.16 -25.22 -11.29
N PRO A 5 18.34 -24.79 -10.79
CA PRO A 5 18.54 -24.54 -9.36
C PRO A 5 17.56 -23.51 -8.79
N ARG A 6 16.93 -22.67 -9.63
CA ARG A 6 15.89 -21.71 -9.26
C ARG A 6 14.59 -22.37 -8.79
N SER A 7 14.39 -23.67 -9.01
CA SER A 7 13.20 -24.36 -8.49
C SER A 7 13.24 -24.54 -6.96
N ALA A 8 14.43 -24.47 -6.34
CA ALA A 8 14.62 -24.73 -4.91
C ALA A 8 14.50 -23.48 -4.03
N GLY A 9 14.47 -22.27 -4.60
CA GLY A 9 14.40 -21.01 -3.87
C GLY A 9 14.49 -19.80 -4.82
N LEU A 10 14.52 -18.60 -4.26
CA LEU A 10 14.68 -17.36 -5.01
C LEU A 10 16.15 -17.19 -5.37
N TRP A 11 16.49 -17.13 -6.65
CA TRP A 11 17.87 -16.98 -7.07
C TRP A 11 18.33 -15.52 -6.99
N LEU A 12 19.35 -15.24 -6.17
CA LEU A 12 19.87 -13.90 -5.95
C LEU A 12 21.17 -13.61 -6.71
N GLY A 13 21.76 -14.62 -7.35
CA GLY A 13 23.04 -14.51 -8.05
C GLY A 13 23.94 -15.71 -7.80
N THR A 14 25.24 -15.50 -7.91
CA THR A 14 26.27 -16.49 -7.59
C THR A 14 27.19 -15.98 -6.50
N ARG A 15 27.71 -16.91 -5.71
CA ARG A 15 28.73 -16.64 -4.72
C ARG A 15 30.06 -16.30 -5.41
N ARG A 16 30.80 -15.34 -4.85
CA ARG A 16 32.07 -14.87 -5.43
C ARG A 16 33.21 -15.88 -5.30
N ASP A 17 33.18 -16.74 -4.28
CA ASP A 17 34.27 -17.63 -3.92
C ASP A 17 34.26 -18.95 -4.68
N ASP A 18 33.09 -19.50 -4.98
CA ASP A 18 32.91 -20.80 -5.62
C ASP A 18 31.97 -20.79 -6.84
N GLU A 19 31.47 -19.62 -7.24
CA GLU A 19 30.47 -19.43 -8.30
C GLU A 19 29.16 -20.21 -8.07
N ALA A 20 28.94 -20.77 -6.88
CA ALA A 20 27.75 -21.55 -6.59
C ALA A 20 26.51 -20.63 -6.57
N PRO A 21 25.34 -21.11 -7.02
CA PRO A 21 24.10 -20.35 -6.94
C PRO A 21 23.77 -19.90 -5.51
N LEU A 22 23.49 -18.62 -5.32
CA LEU A 22 22.98 -18.07 -4.08
C LEU A 22 21.45 -18.09 -4.12
N LEU A 23 20.85 -18.99 -3.35
CA LEU A 23 19.40 -19.16 -3.26
C LEU A 23 18.89 -18.68 -1.90
N LEU A 24 17.89 -17.81 -1.90
CA LEU A 24 17.14 -17.42 -0.72
C LEU A 24 15.89 -18.31 -0.59
N PRO A 25 15.69 -19.03 0.54
CA PRO A 25 14.45 -19.76 0.78
C PRO A 25 13.26 -18.81 0.76
N ARG A 26 12.15 -19.19 0.13
CA ARG A 26 10.95 -18.32 0.03
C ARG A 26 10.40 -17.97 1.41
N GLU A 27 10.51 -18.91 2.35
CA GLU A 27 10.09 -18.77 3.75
C GLU A 27 10.92 -17.71 4.50
N ALA A 28 12.09 -17.32 3.98
CA ALA A 28 12.86 -16.21 4.54
C ALA A 28 12.09 -14.88 4.40
N LEU A 29 11.29 -14.70 3.34
CA LEU A 29 10.46 -13.50 3.16
C LEU A 29 9.31 -13.42 4.16
N LEU A 30 8.91 -14.53 4.79
CA LEU A 30 7.99 -14.51 5.94
C LEU A 30 8.65 -13.88 7.18
N ARG A 31 9.97 -13.69 7.19
CA ARG A 31 10.66 -12.88 8.21
C ARG A 31 10.97 -11.47 7.74
N HIS A 32 10.47 -11.09 6.57
CA HIS A 32 10.70 -9.80 5.92
C HIS A 32 12.17 -9.57 5.53
N MET A 33 12.36 -8.80 4.46
CA MET A 33 13.68 -8.47 3.93
C MET A 33 13.91 -6.96 3.93
N MET A 34 15.05 -6.53 4.48
CA MET A 34 15.51 -5.14 4.43
C MET A 34 16.72 -5.07 3.49
N ALA A 35 16.61 -4.28 2.42
CA ALA A 35 17.70 -4.02 1.49
C ALA A 35 18.30 -2.64 1.77
N LEU A 36 19.56 -2.60 2.19
CA LEU A 36 20.27 -1.38 2.56
C LEU A 36 21.45 -1.14 1.64
N GLY A 37 21.64 0.10 1.20
CA GLY A 37 22.84 0.45 0.46
C GLY A 37 22.78 1.84 -0.12
N SER A 38 23.93 2.50 -0.25
CA SER A 38 24.04 3.83 -0.84
C SER A 38 23.52 3.86 -2.28
N SER A 39 23.26 5.05 -2.82
CA SER A 39 23.00 5.21 -4.25
C SER A 39 24.04 4.48 -5.11
N GLY A 40 23.59 3.75 -6.13
CA GLY A 40 24.44 2.96 -7.03
C GLY A 40 24.96 1.63 -6.47
N SER A 41 24.65 1.26 -5.22
CA SER A 41 25.12 0.00 -4.61
C SER A 41 24.43 -1.28 -5.15
N GLY A 42 23.38 -1.14 -5.95
CA GLY A 42 22.59 -2.26 -6.47
C GLY A 42 21.39 -2.65 -5.62
N LYS A 43 21.06 -1.92 -4.54
CA LYS A 43 19.87 -2.14 -3.69
C LYS A 43 18.57 -2.37 -4.48
N THR A 44 18.26 -1.47 -5.41
CA THR A 44 17.04 -1.54 -6.21
C THR A 44 17.11 -2.68 -7.24
N VAL A 45 18.29 -2.98 -7.77
CA VAL A 45 18.50 -4.14 -8.66
C VAL A 45 18.23 -5.44 -7.91
N LEU A 46 18.79 -5.61 -6.71
CA LEU A 46 18.53 -6.77 -5.86
C LEU A 46 17.04 -6.90 -5.53
N SER A 47 16.38 -5.80 -5.19
CA SER A 47 14.95 -5.81 -4.86
C SER A 47 14.10 -6.22 -6.06
N LYS A 48 14.45 -5.77 -7.27
CA LYS A 48 13.81 -6.22 -8.53
C LYS A 48 14.00 -7.71 -8.76
N VAL A 49 15.22 -8.22 -8.57
CA VAL A 49 15.50 -9.67 -8.68
C VAL A 49 14.62 -10.46 -7.72
N VAL A 50 14.46 -10.02 -6.47
CA VAL A 50 13.57 -10.68 -5.50
C VAL A 50 12.11 -10.68 -5.99
N VAL A 51 11.62 -9.56 -6.53
CA VAL A 51 10.26 -9.46 -7.09
C VAL A 51 10.08 -10.40 -8.29
N GLU A 52 11.04 -10.42 -9.22
CA GLU A 52 11.02 -11.29 -10.40
C GLU A 52 11.05 -12.78 -10.03
N GLU A 53 11.86 -13.17 -9.05
CA GLU A 53 11.91 -14.54 -8.56
C GLU A 53 10.61 -14.91 -7.84
N CYS A 54 10.03 -14.03 -7.02
CA CYS A 54 8.69 -14.24 -6.46
C CYS A 54 7.66 -14.51 -7.56
N LEU A 55 7.69 -13.73 -8.65
CA LEU A 55 6.82 -13.92 -9.79
C LEU A 55 6.96 -15.30 -10.44
N ARG A 56 8.20 -15.76 -10.65
CA ARG A 56 8.50 -17.10 -11.20
C ARG A 56 7.92 -18.21 -10.34
N HIS A 57 7.88 -17.98 -9.03
CA HIS A 57 7.31 -18.88 -8.02
C HIS A 57 5.80 -18.70 -7.81
N GLY A 58 5.13 -17.87 -8.61
CA GLY A 58 3.68 -17.66 -8.52
C GLY A 58 3.25 -16.73 -7.38
N VAL A 59 4.18 -16.01 -6.75
CA VAL A 59 3.90 -15.09 -5.65
C VAL A 59 3.70 -13.67 -6.22
N PRO A 60 2.47 -13.12 -6.19
CA PRO A 60 2.21 -11.77 -6.66
C PRO A 60 2.87 -10.72 -5.75
N ALA A 61 3.15 -9.55 -6.32
CA ALA A 61 3.80 -8.45 -5.61
C ALA A 61 3.04 -7.13 -5.76
N ILE A 62 2.97 -6.36 -4.68
CA ILE A 62 2.54 -4.96 -4.68
C ILE A 62 3.76 -4.12 -4.32
N CYS A 63 4.15 -3.24 -5.24
CA CYS A 63 5.39 -2.47 -5.17
C CYS A 63 5.08 -0.97 -5.14
N VAL A 64 5.42 -0.26 -4.07
CA VAL A 64 5.31 1.20 -3.99
C VAL A 64 6.58 1.81 -4.57
N ASP A 65 6.42 2.63 -5.61
CA ASP A 65 7.52 3.21 -6.37
C ASP A 65 7.53 4.75 -6.27
N PRO A 66 8.25 5.31 -5.28
CA PRO A 66 8.34 6.76 -5.12
C PRO A 66 9.38 7.41 -6.05
N GLN A 67 10.25 6.64 -6.70
CA GLN A 67 11.36 7.16 -7.53
C GLN A 67 11.18 6.84 -9.02
N GLY A 68 10.31 5.89 -9.38
CA GLY A 68 10.08 5.43 -10.75
C GLY A 68 11.01 4.31 -11.19
N ASP A 69 11.85 3.80 -10.29
CA ASP A 69 12.83 2.79 -10.63
C ASP A 69 12.18 1.42 -10.85
N ILE A 70 11.08 1.11 -10.17
CA ILE A 70 10.39 -0.19 -10.32
C ILE A 70 9.62 -0.23 -11.64
N CYS A 71 9.06 0.90 -12.09
CA CYS A 71 8.41 1.01 -13.39
C CYS A 71 9.29 0.54 -14.56
N SER A 72 10.62 0.65 -14.45
CA SER A 72 11.55 0.12 -15.48
C SER A 72 11.48 -1.41 -15.66
N LEU A 73 10.83 -2.16 -14.76
CA LEU A 73 10.50 -3.58 -15.00
C LEU A 73 9.62 -3.77 -16.26
N LEU A 74 8.89 -2.73 -16.68
CA LEU A 74 8.16 -2.72 -17.94
C LEU A 74 9.07 -2.55 -19.16
N GLU A 75 10.26 -2.00 -18.97
CA GLU A 75 11.22 -1.64 -20.02
C GLU A 75 12.16 -2.81 -20.35
N ASN A 76 11.77 -4.06 -20.05
CA ASN A 76 12.52 -5.26 -20.42
C ASN A 76 13.03 -5.13 -21.85
N SER A 77 14.36 -5.02 -21.99
CA SER A 77 14.99 -4.87 -23.29
C SER A 77 14.63 -6.10 -24.12
N LYS A 78 13.83 -5.89 -25.17
CA LYS A 78 13.50 -6.94 -26.13
C LYS A 78 14.68 -7.26 -27.05
N ASP A 79 15.79 -6.53 -26.92
CA ASP A 79 17.01 -6.78 -27.68
C ASP A 79 17.86 -7.86 -26.99
N PRO A 80 17.98 -9.07 -27.58
CA PRO A 80 18.78 -10.14 -27.03
C PRO A 80 20.28 -9.81 -26.95
N GLN A 81 20.78 -8.90 -27.80
CA GLN A 81 22.19 -8.49 -27.79
C GLN A 81 22.48 -7.65 -26.54
N ALA A 82 21.67 -6.62 -26.29
CA ALA A 82 21.78 -5.79 -25.10
C ALA A 82 21.68 -6.61 -23.80
N LEU A 83 20.77 -7.58 -23.74
CA LEU A 83 20.67 -8.49 -22.58
C LEU A 83 21.97 -9.27 -22.36
N ARG A 84 22.55 -9.84 -23.43
CA ARG A 84 23.83 -10.57 -23.35
C ARG A 84 24.99 -9.68 -22.95
N ASP A 85 25.02 -8.44 -23.45
CA ASP A 85 26.05 -7.45 -23.10
C ASP A 85 26.01 -7.10 -21.60
N HIS A 86 24.82 -7.20 -20.98
CA HIS A 86 24.61 -7.08 -19.53
C HIS A 86 24.71 -8.41 -18.77
N GLY A 87 25.12 -9.50 -19.43
CA GLY A 87 25.27 -10.82 -18.80
C GLY A 87 23.95 -11.53 -18.48
N VAL A 88 22.84 -11.07 -19.06
CA VAL A 88 21.51 -11.66 -18.88
C VAL A 88 21.21 -12.60 -20.05
N ASP A 89 20.84 -13.85 -19.74
CA ASP A 89 20.37 -14.78 -20.76
C ASP A 89 18.99 -14.32 -21.28
N PRO A 90 18.82 -14.06 -22.60
CA PRO A 90 17.54 -13.64 -23.17
C PRO A 90 16.36 -14.56 -22.86
N ALA A 91 16.61 -15.86 -22.62
CA ALA A 91 15.56 -16.80 -22.21
C ALA A 91 14.93 -16.42 -20.87
N ILE A 92 15.70 -15.85 -19.94
CA ILE A 92 15.22 -15.39 -18.63
C ILE A 92 14.21 -14.26 -18.80
N ALA A 93 14.54 -13.27 -19.65
CA ALA A 93 13.68 -12.12 -19.92
C ALA A 93 12.39 -12.55 -20.66
N GLN A 94 12.50 -13.48 -21.61
CA GLN A 94 11.34 -14.03 -22.30
C GLN A 94 10.39 -14.76 -21.35
N GLU A 95 10.92 -15.64 -20.50
CA GLU A 95 10.12 -16.37 -19.51
C GLU A 95 9.42 -15.41 -18.53
N LEU A 96 10.12 -14.36 -18.09
CA LEU A 96 9.54 -13.34 -17.23
C LEU A 96 8.36 -12.65 -17.93
N ALA A 97 8.52 -12.25 -19.19
CA ALA A 97 7.45 -11.59 -19.96
C ALA A 97 6.23 -12.49 -20.20
N GLU A 98 6.45 -13.79 -20.38
CA GLU A 98 5.37 -14.78 -20.57
C GLU A 98 4.57 -15.01 -19.28
N ARG A 99 5.24 -15.02 -18.11
CA ARG A 99 4.61 -15.26 -16.81
C ARG A 99 4.08 -13.99 -16.13
N ALA A 100 4.59 -12.82 -16.50
CA ALA A 100 4.26 -11.60 -15.78
C ALA A 100 3.01 -10.90 -16.30
N ASP A 101 2.21 -10.42 -15.36
CA ASP A 101 1.17 -9.42 -15.54
C ASP A 101 1.57 -8.18 -14.73
N VAL A 102 2.24 -7.22 -15.37
CA VAL A 102 2.72 -6.01 -14.70
C VAL A 102 1.75 -4.87 -14.97
N VAL A 103 1.20 -4.29 -13.90
CA VAL A 103 0.23 -3.19 -13.98
C VAL A 103 0.75 -2.01 -13.17
N VAL A 104 0.78 -0.83 -13.80
CA VAL A 104 1.17 0.43 -13.12
C VAL A 104 -0.08 1.19 -12.73
N PHE A 105 -0.28 1.33 -11.42
CA PHE A 105 -1.35 2.11 -10.83
C PHE A 105 -0.83 3.50 -10.46
N THR A 106 -1.60 4.53 -10.80
CA THR A 106 -1.20 5.94 -10.66
C THR A 106 -2.22 6.70 -9.83
N PRO A 107 -2.00 6.85 -8.52
CA PRO A 107 -2.88 7.65 -7.69
C PRO A 107 -2.85 9.13 -8.07
N GLY A 108 -4.02 9.73 -8.22
CA GLY A 108 -4.16 11.16 -8.55
C GLY A 108 -3.69 11.56 -9.96
N ALA A 109 -3.41 10.60 -10.85
CA ALA A 109 -2.95 10.84 -12.21
C ALA A 109 -3.48 9.78 -13.19
N ASP A 110 -3.57 10.14 -14.48
CA ASP A 110 -4.15 9.31 -15.53
C ASP A 110 -3.10 8.76 -16.52
N VAL A 111 -1.84 8.66 -16.10
CA VAL A 111 -0.73 8.15 -16.95
C VAL A 111 -0.60 6.61 -16.92
N GLY A 112 -1.24 5.96 -15.95
CA GLY A 112 -1.39 4.51 -15.84
C GLY A 112 -2.84 4.14 -15.49
N VAL A 113 -3.04 3.06 -14.74
CA VAL A 113 -4.36 2.71 -14.21
C VAL A 113 -4.67 3.62 -13.01
N PRO A 114 -5.68 4.49 -13.07
CA PRO A 114 -5.97 5.42 -11.98
C PRO A 114 -6.43 4.66 -10.73
N LEU A 115 -5.88 5.02 -9.58
CA LEU A 115 -6.16 4.40 -8.29
C LEU A 115 -6.55 5.50 -7.28
N CYS A 116 -7.62 5.33 -6.53
CA CYS A 116 -8.00 6.28 -5.50
C CYS A 116 -7.81 5.70 -4.09
N ALA A 117 -7.37 6.56 -3.17
CA ALA A 117 -7.18 6.26 -1.76
C ALA A 117 -8.39 6.74 -0.92
N ASP A 118 -9.61 6.50 -1.40
CA ASP A 118 -10.83 6.89 -0.69
C ASP A 118 -10.87 6.19 0.70
N PRO A 119 -11.01 6.95 1.79
CA PRO A 119 -11.13 6.37 3.13
C PRO A 119 -12.45 5.63 3.36
N VAL A 120 -13.47 5.85 2.53
CA VAL A 120 -14.76 5.17 2.58
C VAL A 120 -14.72 3.92 1.72
N GLU A 121 -15.14 2.78 2.28
CA GLU A 121 -15.22 1.53 1.53
C GLU A 121 -16.56 1.48 0.77
N PRO A 122 -16.59 1.10 -0.51
CA PRO A 122 -17.86 0.81 -1.16
C PRO A 122 -18.49 -0.42 -0.50
N GLY A 123 -19.82 -0.48 -0.44
CA GLY A 123 -20.51 -1.66 0.08
C GLY A 123 -20.80 -1.67 1.59
N ILE A 124 -20.54 -0.57 2.32
CA ILE A 124 -20.77 -0.50 3.77
C ILE A 124 -22.26 -0.70 4.13
N ALA A 125 -23.18 -0.34 3.23
CA ALA A 125 -24.62 -0.49 3.48
C ALA A 125 -25.10 -1.95 3.45
N GLU A 126 -24.35 -2.82 2.78
CA GLU A 126 -24.65 -4.25 2.58
C GLU A 126 -24.06 -5.14 3.70
N LEU A 127 -23.22 -4.57 4.57
CA LEU A 127 -22.60 -5.27 5.70
C LEU A 127 -23.61 -5.60 6.82
N THR A 128 -23.26 -6.56 7.67
CA THR A 128 -24.02 -6.75 8.93
C THR A 128 -23.89 -5.52 9.84
N ALA A 129 -24.83 -5.31 10.76
CA ALA A 129 -24.81 -4.15 11.65
C ALA A 129 -23.49 -4.00 12.45
N ASP A 130 -22.93 -5.13 12.90
CA ASP A 130 -21.66 -5.15 13.63
C ASP A 130 -20.45 -4.82 12.75
N GLU A 131 -20.43 -5.32 11.51
CA GLU A 131 -19.37 -5.02 10.54
C GLU A 131 -19.45 -3.58 10.04
N GLN A 132 -20.66 -3.09 9.82
CA GLN A 132 -20.97 -1.72 9.46
C GLN A 132 -20.45 -0.76 10.54
N ALA A 133 -20.79 -1.00 11.81
CA ALA A 133 -20.29 -0.20 12.94
C ALA A 133 -18.76 -0.17 12.98
N ARG A 134 -18.10 -1.33 12.82
CA ARG A 134 -16.63 -1.40 12.77
C ARG A 134 -16.05 -0.64 11.57
N SER A 135 -16.70 -0.67 10.41
CA SER A 135 -16.23 0.06 9.22
C SER A 135 -16.38 1.57 9.41
N LEU A 136 -17.53 2.03 9.91
CA LEU A 136 -17.77 3.44 10.21
C LEU A 136 -16.75 4.02 11.19
N THR A 137 -16.44 3.32 12.28
CA THR A 137 -15.43 3.77 13.25
C THR A 137 -14.04 3.90 12.60
N ARG A 138 -13.69 3.03 11.65
CA ARG A 138 -12.41 3.12 10.92
C ARG A 138 -12.40 4.27 9.92
N VAL A 139 -13.49 4.47 9.17
CA VAL A 139 -13.66 5.62 8.28
C VAL A 139 -13.51 6.90 9.08
N ALA A 140 -14.20 7.01 10.22
CA ALA A 140 -14.13 8.16 11.11
C ALA A 140 -12.70 8.41 11.66
N ALA A 141 -12.00 7.37 12.11
CA ALA A 141 -10.63 7.51 12.62
C ALA A 141 -9.63 7.93 11.51
N THR A 142 -9.77 7.36 10.32
CA THR A 142 -8.96 7.71 9.14
C THR A 142 -9.18 9.16 8.75
N LEU A 143 -10.45 9.59 8.64
CA LEU A 143 -10.81 10.98 8.34
C LEU A 143 -10.34 11.95 9.41
N THR A 144 -10.49 11.61 10.69
CA THR A 144 -9.99 12.44 11.80
C THR A 144 -8.49 12.70 11.66
N SER A 145 -7.71 11.65 11.38
CA SER A 145 -6.26 11.77 11.15
C SER A 145 -5.96 12.58 9.90
N LEU A 146 -6.70 12.35 8.81
CA LEU A 146 -6.58 13.06 7.53
C LEU A 146 -6.82 14.56 7.65
N LEU A 147 -7.76 14.94 8.52
CA LEU A 147 -8.09 16.32 8.83
C LEU A 147 -7.08 16.96 9.80
N GLY A 148 -6.05 16.24 10.22
CA GLY A 148 -4.95 16.74 11.05
C GLY A 148 -5.27 16.78 12.55
N TYR A 149 -6.18 15.92 13.02
CA TYR A 149 -6.48 15.76 14.44
C TYR A 149 -5.75 14.52 14.98
N GLU A 150 -5.19 14.62 16.19
CA GLU A 150 -4.50 13.51 16.84
C GLU A 150 -5.52 12.56 17.50
N LEU A 151 -5.53 11.29 17.07
CA LEU A 151 -6.34 10.25 17.72
C LEU A 151 -5.91 10.06 19.18
N GLY A 152 -6.87 9.89 20.09
CA GLY A 152 -6.63 9.79 21.54
C GLY A 152 -6.52 11.14 22.25
N SER A 153 -6.60 12.26 21.52
CA SER A 153 -6.82 13.59 22.12
C SER A 153 -8.31 13.87 22.23
N ASP A 154 -8.72 14.72 23.18
CA ASP A 154 -10.13 15.11 23.35
C ASP A 154 -10.78 15.57 22.04
N ASP A 155 -10.06 16.38 21.25
CA ASP A 155 -10.55 16.88 19.96
C ASP A 155 -10.60 15.81 18.88
N GLY A 156 -9.60 14.92 18.84
CA GLY A 156 -9.57 13.83 17.87
C GLY A 156 -10.65 12.80 18.15
N ASP A 157 -10.79 12.37 19.40
CA ASP A 157 -11.81 11.41 19.82
C ASP A 157 -13.22 12.01 19.66
N GLY A 158 -13.39 13.28 19.98
CA GLY A 158 -14.62 14.02 19.73
C GLY A 158 -14.98 14.12 18.25
N LEU A 159 -14.00 14.40 17.37
CA LEU A 159 -14.22 14.43 15.93
C LEU A 159 -14.54 13.04 15.37
N CYS A 160 -13.83 12.01 15.84
CA CYS A 160 -14.06 10.62 15.45
C CYS A 160 -15.51 10.20 15.79
N ALA A 161 -15.96 10.46 17.02
CA ALA A 161 -17.33 10.17 17.43
C ALA A 161 -18.37 10.96 16.63
N ALA A 162 -18.09 12.22 16.30
CA ALA A 162 -18.98 13.03 15.47
C ALA A 162 -19.10 12.49 14.04
N LEU A 163 -18.00 12.08 13.42
CA LEU A 163 -17.97 11.51 12.08
C LEU A 163 -18.67 10.14 12.03
N ASP A 164 -18.39 9.28 13.00
CA ASP A 164 -19.04 7.96 13.14
C ASP A 164 -20.55 8.13 13.27
N HIS A 165 -20.99 9.01 14.17
CA HIS A 165 -22.41 9.28 14.38
C HIS A 165 -23.08 9.84 13.12
N ALA A 166 -22.46 10.81 12.44
CA ALA A 166 -23.01 11.39 11.21
C ALA A 166 -23.16 10.35 10.10
N CYS A 167 -22.16 9.49 9.91
CA CYS A 167 -22.21 8.42 8.90
C CYS A 167 -23.24 7.34 9.25
N SER A 168 -23.34 6.96 10.53
CA SER A 168 -24.34 6.02 11.03
C SER A 168 -25.77 6.54 10.84
N GLU A 169 -26.02 7.82 11.14
CA GLU A 169 -27.31 8.45 10.88
C GLU A 169 -27.66 8.46 9.39
N ARG A 170 -26.68 8.76 8.51
CA ARG A 170 -26.89 8.73 7.04
C ARG A 170 -27.36 7.35 6.58
N LEU A 171 -26.68 6.29 7.01
CA LEU A 171 -27.04 4.92 6.67
C LEU A 171 -28.39 4.50 7.26
N THR A 172 -28.70 4.91 8.50
CA THR A 172 -29.99 4.64 9.15
C THR A 172 -31.16 5.29 8.41
N ARG A 173 -30.94 6.44 7.76
CA ARG A 173 -31.94 7.09 6.88
C ARG A 173 -32.07 6.41 5.50
N GLY A 174 -31.29 5.36 5.23
CA GLY A 174 -31.27 4.68 3.93
C GLY A 174 -30.51 5.42 2.83
N ALA A 175 -29.70 6.43 3.18
CA ALA A 175 -28.85 7.13 2.22
C ALA A 175 -27.53 6.36 2.01
N SER A 176 -26.96 6.44 0.81
CA SER A 176 -25.72 5.76 0.44
C SER A 176 -24.50 6.37 1.15
N LEU A 177 -23.53 5.54 1.52
CA LEU A 177 -22.22 5.96 2.00
C LEU A 177 -21.16 5.15 1.25
N THR A 178 -20.74 5.67 0.10
CA THR A 178 -19.91 4.96 -0.88
C THR A 178 -18.55 5.58 -1.09
N ASN A 179 -18.39 6.86 -0.78
CA ASN A 179 -17.18 7.64 -1.02
C ASN A 179 -17.06 8.81 -0.05
N LEU A 180 -15.92 9.49 -0.07
CA LEU A 180 -15.64 10.67 0.75
C LEU A 180 -16.68 11.80 0.58
N ALA A 181 -17.23 11.97 -0.62
CA ALA A 181 -18.17 13.05 -0.89
C ALA A 181 -19.51 12.84 -0.18
N ASP A 182 -19.94 11.59 0.02
CA ASP A 182 -21.12 11.29 0.84
C ASP A 182 -20.94 11.75 2.30
N VAL A 183 -19.72 11.62 2.85
CA VAL A 183 -19.39 12.11 4.20
C VAL A 183 -19.36 13.64 4.24
N ALA A 184 -18.72 14.25 3.25
CA ALA A 184 -18.61 15.70 3.15
C ALA A 184 -19.99 16.37 2.98
N GLU A 185 -20.86 15.79 2.17
CA GLU A 185 -22.25 16.21 1.98
C GLU A 185 -23.03 16.13 3.30
N GLU A 186 -22.96 15.00 4.02
CA GLU A 186 -23.71 14.82 5.28
C GLU A 186 -23.30 15.82 6.36
N LEU A 187 -22.01 16.16 6.44
CA LEU A 187 -21.55 17.17 7.38
C LEU A 187 -21.87 18.59 6.90
N SER A 188 -21.81 18.86 5.60
CA SER A 188 -22.08 20.19 5.04
C SER A 188 -23.56 20.55 5.04
N ARG A 189 -24.46 19.55 4.98
CA ARG A 189 -25.91 19.73 5.13
C ARG A 189 -26.27 20.28 6.51
N ARG A 190 -25.42 20.05 7.52
CA ARG A 190 -25.64 20.51 8.89
C ARG A 190 -25.21 21.98 9.00
N GLY A 191 -26.19 22.88 9.09
CA GLY A 191 -25.95 24.29 9.40
C GLY A 191 -25.45 24.51 10.83
N GLU A 192 -25.12 25.75 11.20
CA GLU A 192 -24.72 26.10 12.58
C GLU A 192 -25.70 25.61 13.65
N SER A 193 -27.00 25.61 13.33
CA SER A 193 -28.08 25.13 14.20
C SER A 193 -28.25 23.60 14.23
N ASP A 194 -27.75 22.87 13.25
CA ASP A 194 -27.93 21.41 13.10
C ASP A 194 -26.72 20.61 13.66
N PHE A 195 -25.67 21.33 14.09
CA PHE A 195 -24.58 20.75 14.88
C PHE A 195 -25.00 20.43 16.32
N GLU A 196 -26.19 20.80 16.78
CA GLU A 196 -26.63 20.55 18.16
C GLU A 196 -26.52 19.06 18.54
N GLY A 197 -26.90 18.14 17.63
CA GLY A 197 -26.77 16.69 17.83
C GLY A 197 -25.33 16.15 17.86
N LEU A 198 -24.38 16.89 17.28
CA LEU A 198 -22.95 16.56 17.25
C LEU A 198 -22.14 17.35 18.29
N SER A 199 -22.69 18.45 18.81
CA SER A 199 -22.05 19.36 19.76
C SER A 199 -21.70 18.70 21.09
N ARG A 200 -22.39 17.60 21.42
CA ARG A 200 -22.07 16.71 22.54
C ARG A 200 -20.73 15.99 22.41
N PHE A 201 -20.22 15.83 21.18
CA PHE A 201 -18.95 15.16 20.90
C PHE A 201 -17.81 16.16 20.70
N LEU A 202 -18.06 17.26 19.98
CA LEU A 202 -17.04 18.26 19.68
C LEU A 202 -17.64 19.66 19.56
N ALA A 203 -16.92 20.67 20.05
CA ALA A 203 -17.38 22.05 20.00
C ALA A 203 -17.74 22.50 18.56
N PRO A 204 -18.86 23.21 18.33
CA PRO A 204 -19.33 23.59 17.00
C PRO A 204 -18.29 24.30 16.13
N ARG A 205 -17.50 25.20 16.72
CA ARG A 205 -16.40 25.88 16.01
C ARG A 205 -15.34 24.91 15.46
N LYS A 206 -15.03 23.83 16.20
CA LYS A 206 -14.06 22.82 15.76
C LYS A 206 -14.68 21.90 14.70
N LEU A 207 -15.97 21.59 14.81
CA LEU A 207 -16.71 20.87 13.74
C LEU A 207 -16.73 21.69 12.45
N GLN A 208 -17.02 22.98 12.50
CA GLN A 208 -16.94 23.86 11.32
C GLN A 208 -15.54 23.87 10.70
N GLN A 209 -14.49 23.91 11.51
CA GLN A 209 -13.11 23.80 11.02
C GLN A 209 -12.85 22.45 10.34
N ALA A 210 -13.34 21.36 10.91
CA ALA A 210 -13.22 20.03 10.33
C ALA A 210 -13.97 19.94 8.98
N VAL A 211 -15.19 20.47 8.89
CA VAL A 211 -15.97 20.55 7.63
C VAL A 211 -15.23 21.38 6.58
N GLN A 212 -14.67 22.52 6.94
CA GLN A 212 -13.86 23.33 6.03
C GLN A 212 -12.59 22.60 5.57
N ARG A 213 -11.95 21.80 6.43
CA ARG A 213 -10.80 20.97 6.05
C ARG A 213 -11.20 19.82 5.14
N LEU A 214 -12.37 19.20 5.39
CA LEU A 214 -12.93 18.12 4.57
C LEU A 214 -13.25 18.61 3.16
N ALA A 215 -13.89 19.77 3.03
CA ALA A 215 -14.17 20.40 1.73
C ALA A 215 -12.89 20.71 0.92
N ARG A 216 -11.73 20.89 1.57
CA ARG A 216 -10.44 21.07 0.88
C ARG A 216 -9.90 19.78 0.26
N LEU A 217 -10.35 18.62 0.73
CA LEU A 217 -9.98 17.32 0.15
C LEU A 217 -10.72 17.06 -1.16
N GLU A 218 -11.88 17.69 -1.35
CA GLU A 218 -12.72 17.55 -2.54
C GLU A 218 -12.33 18.50 -3.69
N VAL A 219 -11.26 19.29 -3.54
CA VAL A 219 -10.81 20.26 -4.55
C VAL A 219 -9.36 20.02 -4.98
N GLY A 220 -9.01 20.51 -6.18
CA GLY A 220 -7.65 20.48 -6.71
C GLY A 220 -7.10 19.07 -6.93
N ALA A 221 -5.79 18.89 -6.70
CA ALA A 221 -5.11 17.61 -6.91
C ALA A 221 -5.60 16.52 -5.94
N ARG A 222 -6.00 16.88 -4.72
CA ARG A 222 -6.52 15.94 -3.71
C ARG A 222 -7.85 15.31 -4.13
N ARG A 223 -8.69 16.05 -4.88
CA ARG A 223 -9.91 15.47 -5.43
C ARG A 223 -9.60 14.22 -6.26
N ARG A 224 -8.58 14.27 -7.12
CA ARG A 224 -8.19 13.13 -7.96
C ARG A 224 -7.69 11.95 -7.12
N LEU A 225 -7.01 12.23 -6.02
CA LEU A 225 -6.49 11.22 -5.12
C LEU A 225 -7.60 10.40 -4.44
N PHE A 226 -8.75 11.01 -4.13
CA PHE A 226 -9.84 10.34 -3.41
C PHE A 226 -10.98 9.89 -4.32
N HIS A 227 -11.25 10.57 -5.43
CA HIS A 227 -12.47 10.33 -6.21
C HIS A 227 -12.23 9.71 -7.59
N ASP A 228 -11.04 9.88 -8.18
CA ASP A 228 -10.80 9.47 -9.56
C ASP A 228 -10.01 8.15 -9.56
N GLY A 229 -10.55 7.12 -10.24
CA GLY A 229 -9.91 5.82 -10.39
C GLY A 229 -10.59 4.69 -9.62
N PHE A 230 -9.92 3.53 -9.60
CA PHE A 230 -10.40 2.36 -8.87
C PHE A 230 -10.06 2.47 -7.38
N PRO A 231 -10.96 2.07 -6.47
CA PRO A 231 -10.61 1.97 -5.05
C PRO A 231 -9.50 0.93 -4.85
N ILE A 232 -8.72 1.08 -3.79
CA ILE A 232 -7.71 0.08 -3.41
C ILE A 232 -8.40 -1.22 -3.02
N ASP A 233 -8.40 -2.16 -3.94
CA ASP A 233 -8.82 -3.55 -3.77
C ASP A 233 -7.59 -4.45 -3.83
N VAL A 234 -7.31 -5.19 -2.75
CA VAL A 234 -6.09 -6.00 -2.65
C VAL A 234 -6.15 -7.21 -3.58
N ASP A 235 -7.31 -7.82 -3.82
CA ASP A 235 -7.41 -8.95 -4.74
C ASP A 235 -7.20 -8.50 -6.19
N MET A 236 -7.70 -7.32 -6.58
CA MET A 236 -7.33 -6.67 -7.84
C MET A 236 -5.81 -6.45 -7.91
N LEU A 237 -5.21 -5.85 -6.88
CA LEU A 237 -3.77 -5.59 -6.85
C LEU A 237 -2.90 -6.87 -6.83
N LEU A 238 -3.46 -8.01 -6.44
CA LEU A 238 -2.76 -9.30 -6.46
C LEU A 238 -3.11 -10.15 -7.69
N GLY A 239 -3.93 -9.65 -8.62
CA GLY A 239 -4.36 -10.39 -9.81
C GLY A 239 -5.21 -11.61 -9.47
N ARG A 240 -6.04 -11.48 -8.43
CA ARG A 240 -7.04 -12.46 -7.99
C ARG A 240 -8.47 -12.03 -8.33
N GLY A 241 -8.64 -10.80 -8.81
CA GLY A 241 -9.90 -10.25 -9.29
C GLY A 241 -10.30 -10.72 -10.69
N PRO A 242 -11.45 -10.24 -11.21
CA PRO A 242 -11.94 -10.59 -12.55
C PRO A 242 -11.04 -10.08 -13.69
N ASP A 243 -10.12 -9.15 -13.40
CA ASP A 243 -9.13 -8.60 -14.33
C ASP A 243 -7.87 -9.47 -14.46
N ALA A 244 -7.76 -10.56 -13.70
CA ALA A 244 -6.60 -11.43 -13.70
C ALA A 244 -6.37 -12.10 -15.06
N LEU A 245 -5.11 -12.10 -15.54
CA LEU A 245 -4.71 -12.82 -16.74
C LEU A 245 -4.41 -14.30 -16.41
N PRO A 246 -5.11 -15.28 -17.00
CA PRO A 246 -4.90 -16.70 -16.69
C PRO A 246 -3.46 -17.14 -16.92
N GLY A 247 -2.88 -17.84 -15.94
CA GLY A 247 -1.52 -18.38 -15.99
C GLY A 247 -0.41 -17.34 -15.78
N LYS A 248 -0.77 -16.08 -15.50
CA LYS A 248 0.18 -15.02 -15.19
C LYS A 248 0.11 -14.62 -13.72
N THR A 249 1.23 -14.12 -13.21
CA THR A 249 1.38 -13.63 -11.84
C THR A 249 1.49 -12.10 -11.84
N ARG A 250 0.72 -11.44 -10.98
CA ARG A 250 0.61 -9.98 -10.93
C ARG A 250 1.80 -9.32 -10.23
N ILE A 251 2.34 -8.28 -10.85
CA ILE A 251 3.12 -7.22 -10.19
C ILE A 251 2.35 -5.92 -10.33
N SER A 252 1.84 -5.41 -9.22
CA SER A 252 1.18 -4.11 -9.16
C SER A 252 2.16 -3.05 -8.68
N VAL A 253 2.54 -2.13 -9.57
CA VAL A 253 3.41 -1.00 -9.23
C VAL A 253 2.53 0.20 -8.89
N ILE A 254 2.57 0.64 -7.64
CA ILE A 254 1.89 1.85 -7.16
C ILE A 254 2.86 3.02 -7.35
N TYR A 255 2.73 3.73 -8.47
CA TYR A 255 3.62 4.81 -8.86
C TYR A 255 3.23 6.12 -8.16
N VAL A 256 3.73 6.31 -6.94
CA VAL A 256 3.44 7.49 -6.10
C VAL A 256 4.30 8.69 -6.45
N ASN A 257 5.28 8.56 -7.35
CA ASN A 257 6.04 9.70 -7.86
C ASN A 257 5.20 10.68 -8.69
N ALA A 258 4.03 10.26 -9.18
CA ALA A 258 3.05 11.16 -9.80
C ALA A 258 2.50 12.22 -8.83
N LEU A 259 2.60 11.99 -7.52
CA LEU A 259 2.16 12.92 -6.48
C LEU A 259 3.30 13.86 -6.09
N THR A 260 3.03 15.18 -6.12
CA THR A 260 4.05 16.19 -5.80
C THR A 260 4.32 16.32 -4.30
N GLN A 261 3.28 16.21 -3.46
CA GLN A 261 3.40 16.40 -2.02
C GLN A 261 3.68 15.09 -1.30
N GLN A 262 4.61 15.13 -0.34
CA GLN A 262 5.02 13.95 0.41
C GLN A 262 3.88 13.41 1.30
N GLU A 263 3.04 14.29 1.85
CA GLU A 263 1.87 13.92 2.64
C GLU A 263 0.85 13.13 1.81
N ASP A 264 0.69 13.47 0.52
CA ASP A 264 -0.23 12.76 -0.37
C ASP A 264 0.32 11.36 -0.70
N LYS A 265 1.65 11.20 -0.84
CA LYS A 265 2.29 9.87 -0.96
C LYS A 265 2.06 9.03 0.28
N GLU A 266 2.26 9.60 1.46
CA GLU A 266 2.06 8.92 2.75
C GLU A 266 0.63 8.45 2.93
N LEU A 267 -0.33 9.25 2.49
CA LEU A 267 -1.74 8.91 2.54
C LEU A 267 -2.09 7.70 1.65
N VAL A 268 -1.57 7.63 0.43
CA VAL A 268 -1.73 6.43 -0.42
C VAL A 268 -1.16 5.20 0.28
N VAL A 269 0.06 5.32 0.82
CA VAL A 269 0.71 4.20 1.51
C VAL A 269 -0.05 3.82 2.78
N ALA A 270 -0.66 4.78 3.47
CA ALA A 270 -1.50 4.54 4.64
C ALA A 270 -2.75 3.75 4.27
N ALA A 271 -3.47 4.19 3.23
CA ALA A 271 -4.64 3.50 2.72
C ALA A 271 -4.28 2.09 2.24
N LEU A 272 -3.18 1.94 1.49
CA LEU A 272 -2.70 0.64 1.03
C LEU A 272 -2.33 -0.30 2.18
N ALA A 273 -1.60 0.19 3.18
CA ALA A 273 -1.20 -0.61 4.34
C ALA A 273 -2.41 -1.07 5.17
N ASP A 274 -3.42 -0.20 5.30
CA ASP A 274 -4.68 -0.51 5.96
C ASP A 274 -5.48 -1.58 5.21
N ARG A 275 -5.64 -1.45 3.88
CA ARG A 275 -6.32 -2.47 3.05
C ARG A 275 -5.58 -3.81 3.06
N LEU A 276 -4.26 -3.79 2.95
CA LEU A 276 -3.42 -4.99 3.08
C LEU A 276 -3.58 -5.66 4.44
N TYR A 277 -3.60 -4.87 5.53
CA TYR A 277 -3.76 -5.39 6.87
C TYR A 277 -5.11 -6.08 7.06
N ARG A 278 -6.21 -5.54 6.51
CA ARG A 278 -7.51 -6.22 6.54
C ARG A 278 -7.50 -7.49 5.71
N TRP A 279 -7.07 -7.37 4.46
CA TRP A 279 -7.04 -8.48 3.53
C TRP A 279 -6.27 -9.69 4.08
N MET A 280 -5.12 -9.47 4.74
CA MET A 280 -4.34 -10.58 5.30
C MET A 280 -5.04 -11.26 6.48
N LEU A 281 -5.88 -10.56 7.24
CA LEU A 281 -6.67 -11.15 8.33
C LEU A 281 -7.78 -12.06 7.77
N ASP A 282 -8.38 -11.66 6.66
CA ASP A 282 -9.43 -12.44 5.97
C ASP A 282 -8.84 -13.59 5.15
N HIS A 283 -7.56 -13.50 4.78
CA HIS A 283 -6.83 -14.51 4.01
C HIS A 283 -5.62 -15.05 4.78
N PRO A 284 -5.80 -15.75 5.92
CA PRO A 284 -4.68 -16.29 6.67
C PRO A 284 -3.97 -17.40 5.89
N SER A 285 -2.63 -17.31 5.80
CA SER A 285 -1.78 -18.33 5.18
C SER A 285 -0.52 -18.57 6.00
N GLN A 286 -0.10 -19.83 6.09
CA GLN A 286 1.22 -20.20 6.64
C GLN A 286 2.33 -20.09 5.59
N ASP A 287 1.96 -20.16 4.31
CA ASP A 287 2.87 -20.03 3.17
C ASP A 287 2.90 -18.59 2.65
N LEU A 288 4.02 -18.21 2.02
CA LEU A 288 4.14 -16.91 1.36
C LEU A 288 3.13 -16.82 0.19
N GLN A 289 2.21 -15.87 0.28
CA GLN A 289 1.13 -15.70 -0.70
C GLN A 289 1.15 -14.34 -1.41
N ALA A 290 1.89 -13.37 -0.89
CA ALA A 290 2.08 -12.05 -1.49
C ALA A 290 3.36 -11.39 -0.96
N LEU A 291 3.98 -10.56 -1.80
CA LEU A 291 5.08 -9.67 -1.43
C LEU A 291 4.61 -8.21 -1.43
N PHE A 292 4.84 -7.48 -0.35
CA PHE A 292 4.68 -6.04 -0.28
C PHE A 292 6.05 -5.37 -0.27
N TYR A 293 6.35 -4.61 -1.32
CA TYR A 293 7.63 -3.94 -1.53
C TYR A 293 7.45 -2.42 -1.48
N ILE A 294 8.31 -1.71 -0.74
CA ILE A 294 8.47 -0.25 -0.85
C ILE A 294 9.93 0.07 -1.15
N ASP A 295 10.19 0.72 -2.29
CA ASP A 295 11.50 1.34 -2.51
C ASP A 295 11.59 2.68 -1.78
N GLU A 296 12.77 3.00 -1.27
CA GLU A 296 13.03 4.18 -0.44
C GLU A 296 11.99 4.40 0.68
N VAL A 297 11.93 3.46 1.62
CA VAL A 297 10.92 3.43 2.70
C VAL A 297 11.08 4.57 3.73
N ALA A 298 12.24 5.20 3.83
CA ALA A 298 12.59 6.13 4.91
C ALA A 298 11.58 7.26 5.16
N PRO A 299 11.07 7.97 4.13
CA PRO A 299 10.07 9.01 4.34
C PRO A 299 8.77 8.52 5.00
N PHE A 300 8.42 7.24 4.84
CA PHE A 300 7.18 6.64 5.33
C PHE A 300 7.27 6.08 6.75
N ILE A 301 8.49 5.85 7.26
CA ILE A 301 8.72 5.31 8.62
C ILE A 301 9.90 5.98 9.35
N PRO A 302 9.99 7.32 9.38
CA PRO A 302 11.11 8.02 9.98
C PRO A 302 11.14 7.84 11.52
N PRO A 303 12.29 7.98 12.20
CA PRO A 303 12.39 7.76 13.64
C PRO A 303 11.52 8.70 14.48
N VAL A 304 11.48 9.99 14.12
CA VAL A 304 10.88 11.06 14.94
C VAL A 304 9.47 11.43 14.48
N ARG A 305 9.29 11.74 13.19
CA ARG A 305 8.00 12.15 12.65
C ARG A 305 7.01 10.98 12.67
N LYS A 306 5.72 11.30 12.74
CA LYS A 306 4.60 10.33 12.67
C LYS A 306 3.79 10.53 11.37
N PRO A 307 4.33 10.17 10.19
CA PRO A 307 3.51 10.11 8.98
C PRO A 307 2.29 9.20 9.15
N SER A 308 1.23 9.47 8.39
CA SER A 308 -0.06 8.75 8.47
C SER A 308 0.10 7.24 8.26
N CYS A 309 1.02 6.81 7.39
CA CYS A 309 1.28 5.40 7.10
C CYS A 309 2.10 4.66 8.16
N LYS A 310 2.81 5.37 9.05
CA LYS A 310 3.81 4.76 9.95
C LYS A 310 3.21 3.68 10.84
N THR A 311 2.02 3.93 11.40
CA THR A 311 1.32 2.98 12.26
C THR A 311 0.90 1.74 11.48
N GLY A 312 0.28 1.91 10.30
CA GLY A 312 -0.15 0.81 9.43
C GLY A 312 1.02 -0.08 9.01
N LEU A 313 2.11 0.53 8.51
CA LEU A 313 3.33 -0.19 8.13
C LEU A 313 3.94 -0.94 9.32
N SER A 314 4.00 -0.30 10.50
CA SER A 314 4.51 -0.95 11.71
C SER A 314 3.66 -2.15 12.14
N MET A 315 2.35 -2.13 11.90
CA MET A 315 1.48 -3.28 12.17
C MET A 315 1.75 -4.42 11.18
N LEU A 316 1.88 -4.11 9.89
CA LEU A 316 2.26 -5.11 8.88
C LEU A 316 3.58 -5.78 9.28
N PHE A 317 4.63 -5.03 9.58
CA PHE A 317 5.95 -5.61 9.90
C PHE A 317 5.92 -6.50 11.15
N LYS A 318 5.02 -6.25 12.10
CA LYS A 318 4.89 -7.07 13.31
C LYS A 318 4.08 -8.34 13.08
N GLN A 319 3.09 -8.31 12.19
CA GLN A 319 2.03 -9.32 12.14
C GLN A 319 1.96 -10.09 10.83
N ALA A 320 2.32 -9.47 9.69
CA ALA A 320 2.14 -9.99 8.33
C ALA A 320 2.72 -11.40 8.14
N ARG A 321 3.83 -11.72 8.83
CA ARG A 321 4.44 -13.06 8.81
C ARG A 321 3.51 -14.21 9.12
N LYS A 322 2.49 -14.01 9.98
CA LYS A 322 1.53 -15.04 10.39
C LYS A 322 0.45 -15.29 9.33
N TYR A 323 0.36 -14.41 8.35
CA TYR A 323 -0.68 -14.35 7.33
C TYR A 323 -0.10 -14.48 5.92
N GLY A 324 1.14 -14.96 5.78
CA GLY A 324 1.74 -15.22 4.47
C GLY A 324 2.11 -13.97 3.66
N LEU A 325 2.10 -12.78 4.27
CA LEU A 325 2.51 -11.53 3.61
C LEU A 325 3.97 -11.20 3.95
N GLY A 326 4.84 -11.27 2.94
CA GLY A 326 6.25 -10.87 3.07
C GLY A 326 6.40 -9.37 2.84
N CYS A 327 7.24 -8.69 3.64
CA CYS A 327 7.57 -7.28 3.45
C CYS A 327 9.01 -7.18 2.94
N LEU A 328 9.23 -6.54 1.81
CA LEU A 328 10.54 -6.12 1.31
C LEU A 328 10.61 -4.61 1.44
N MET A 329 11.55 -4.08 2.21
CA MET A 329 11.73 -2.63 2.34
C MET A 329 13.15 -2.27 1.94
N ALA A 330 13.29 -1.20 1.18
CA ALA A 330 14.59 -0.73 0.72
C ALA A 330 14.82 0.71 1.15
N THR A 331 16.03 1.05 1.58
CA THR A 331 16.42 2.44 1.88
C THR A 331 17.91 2.68 1.61
N GLN A 332 18.25 3.88 1.21
CA GLN A 332 19.65 4.32 1.12
C GLN A 332 20.21 4.75 2.48
N ASN A 333 19.32 5.24 3.37
CA ASN A 333 19.69 5.84 4.64
C ASN A 333 19.03 5.05 5.79
N PRO A 334 19.70 4.01 6.32
CA PRO A 334 19.14 3.23 7.45
C PRO A 334 18.93 4.08 8.71
N GLY A 335 19.73 5.13 8.92
CA GLY A 335 19.56 6.06 10.03
C GLY A 335 18.26 6.87 9.98
N ASP A 336 17.66 6.99 8.80
CA ASP A 336 16.40 7.72 8.57
C ASP A 336 15.17 6.80 8.68
N VAL A 337 15.34 5.56 9.13
CA VAL A 337 14.27 4.58 9.33
C VAL A 337 14.12 4.28 10.82
N ASP A 338 12.89 4.19 11.31
CA ASP A 338 12.59 3.82 12.70
C ASP A 338 13.19 2.45 13.04
N TYR A 339 14.15 2.45 13.97
CA TYR A 339 14.87 1.24 14.36
C TYR A 339 13.96 0.12 14.89
N LYS A 340 12.81 0.46 15.50
CA LYS A 340 11.85 -0.55 16.00
C LYS A 340 11.12 -1.24 14.86
N ALA A 341 10.90 -0.53 13.76
CA ALA A 341 10.34 -1.08 12.54
C ALA A 341 11.36 -2.00 11.86
N MET A 342 12.61 -1.54 11.71
CA MET A 342 13.70 -2.34 11.14
C MET A 342 13.97 -3.63 11.94
N ALA A 343 13.85 -3.59 13.27
CA ALA A 343 14.05 -4.76 14.13
C ALA A 343 13.05 -5.91 13.88
N GLN A 344 11.99 -5.69 13.09
CA GLN A 344 11.06 -6.75 12.68
C GLN A 344 11.56 -7.57 11.49
N PHE A 345 12.64 -7.14 10.81
CA PHE A 345 13.18 -7.77 9.61
C PHE A 345 14.24 -8.81 9.99
N GLY A 346 14.09 -10.03 9.47
CA GLY A 346 14.96 -11.17 9.72
C GLY A 346 15.95 -11.47 8.60
N THR A 347 15.72 -10.92 7.41
CA THR A 347 16.64 -11.02 6.26
C THR A 347 17.16 -9.64 5.91
N TRP A 348 18.47 -9.53 5.73
CA TRP A 348 19.17 -8.27 5.48
C TRP A 348 20.10 -8.45 4.30
N ALA A 349 20.11 -7.48 3.39
CA ALA A 349 21.01 -7.44 2.24
C ALA A 349 21.59 -6.06 2.03
#